data_AF-A0A8J8JW45-F1
#
_entry.id   AF-A0A8J8JW45-F1
#
_cell.length_a   1.000
_cell.length_b   1.000
_cell.length_c   1.000
_cell.angle_alpha   90.00
_cell.angle_beta   90.00
_cell.angle_gamma   90.00
#
_symmetry.space_group_name_H-M   'P 1'
#
loop_
_entity.id
_entity.type
_entity.pdbx_description
1 polymer ?
#
loop_
_entity_poly.entity_id
_entity_poly.type
_entity_poly.pdbx_seq_one_letter_code
_entity_poly.pdbx_strand_id
1 'polypeptide(L)' 'MEAISNKLRDFSGQNIYVGMDVHHKSWKVHIYSDEFELKSLSQEPDVDRLCNYLCHCWSPDQQYPIPPY' A
#
# COMPACT_ATOMS: atom_id res chain seq x y z
N MET A 1 -7.62 6.39 -29.78
CA MET A 1 -7.93 6.10 -28.37
C MET A 1 -6.76 6.63 -27.58
N GLU A 2 -6.86 7.84 -27.02
CA GLU A 2 -5.82 8.37 -26.15
C GLU A 2 -5.79 7.53 -24.87
N ALA A 3 -4.63 6.96 -24.58
CA ALA A 3 -4.40 6.32 -23.30
C ALA A 3 -4.60 7.38 -22.21
N ILE A 4 -5.49 7.11 -21.25
CA ILE A 4 -5.61 7.91 -20.04
C ILE A 4 -4.23 7.86 -19.40
N SER A 5 -3.50 8.98 -19.48
CA SER A 5 -2.22 9.17 -18.81
C SER A 5 -2.40 8.69 -17.38
N ASN A 6 -1.55 7.75 -16.94
CA ASN A 6 -1.33 7.47 -15.53
C ASN A 6 -0.71 8.73 -14.93
N LYS A 7 -1.52 9.79 -14.81
CA LYS A 7 -1.17 11.01 -14.12
C LYS A 7 -0.84 10.55 -12.73
N LEU A 8 0.46 10.54 -12.44
CA LEU A 8 1.06 10.33 -11.14
C LEU A 8 0.06 10.85 -10.10
N ARG A 9 -0.56 9.94 -9.34
CA ARG A 9 -1.44 10.30 -8.24
C ARG A 9 -0.53 10.95 -7.20
N ASP A 10 -0.31 12.23 -7.38
CA ASP A 10 0.49 13.04 -6.49
C ASP A 10 -0.34 13.26 -5.22
N PHE A 11 0.13 12.65 -4.14
CA PHE A 11 -0.47 12.78 -2.81
C PHE A 11 0.28 13.81 -1.95
N SER A 12 1.21 14.58 -2.54
CA SER A 12 1.95 15.63 -1.83
C SER A 12 0.99 16.63 -1.19
N GLY A 13 1.15 16.88 0.11
CA GLY A 13 0.30 17.79 0.87
C GLY A 13 -1.05 17.21 1.31
N GLN A 14 -1.35 15.94 1.02
CA GLN A 14 -2.53 15.24 1.54
C GLN A 14 -2.14 14.41 2.77
N ASN A 15 -3.00 14.40 3.79
CA ASN A 15 -2.81 13.48 4.91
C ASN A 15 -3.21 12.07 4.48
N ILE A 16 -2.35 11.11 4.80
CA ILE A 16 -2.60 9.68 4.58
C ILE A 16 -2.60 9.00 5.93
N TYR A 17 -3.71 8.33 6.25
CA TYR A 17 -3.87 7.58 7.49
C TYR A 17 -3.86 6.09 7.17
N VAL A 18 -3.16 5.32 8.01
CA VAL A 18 -3.08 3.86 7.88
C VAL A 18 -3.57 3.23 9.17
N GLY A 19 -4.66 2.46 9.07
CA GLY A 19 -5.17 1.60 10.13
C GLY A 19 -4.76 0.16 9.84
N MET A 20 -4.13 -0.51 10.80
CA MET A 20 -3.75 -1.91 10.67
C MET A 20 -4.29 -2.73 11.83
N ASP A 21 -5.04 -3.76 11.50
CA ASP A 21 -5.54 -4.77 12.42
C ASP A 21 -4.68 -6.04 12.29
N VAL A 22 -3.90 -6.32 13.35
CA VAL A 22 -2.89 -7.37 13.40
C VAL A 22 -3.44 -8.55 14.19
N HIS A 23 -4.20 -9.42 13.54
CA HIS A 23 -4.68 -10.66 14.14
C HIS A 23 -3.80 -11.86 13.79
N HIS A 24 -3.86 -12.90 14.63
CA HIS A 24 -3.07 -14.14 14.47
C HIS A 24 -3.37 -14.91 13.17
N LYS A 25 -4.53 -14.70 12.53
CA LYS A 25 -4.94 -15.42 11.31
C LYS A 25 -4.89 -14.58 10.05
N SER A 26 -4.97 -13.27 10.20
CA SER A 26 -5.07 -12.36 9.07
C SER A 26 -4.73 -10.95 9.51
N TRP A 27 -4.06 -10.21 8.65
CA TRP A 27 -3.91 -8.77 8.81
C TRP A 27 -4.85 -8.05 7.86
N LYS A 28 -5.48 -7.00 8.39
CA LYS A 28 -6.27 -6.09 7.58
C LYS A 28 -5.63 -4.71 7.64
N VAL A 29 -5.33 -4.15 6.47
CA VAL A 29 -4.75 -2.81 6.35
C VAL A 29 -5.74 -1.94 5.60
N HIS A 30 -6.06 -0.79 6.18
CA HIS A 30 -6.90 0.23 5.57
C HIS A 30 -6.11 1.52 5.43
N ILE A 31 -6.27 2.16 4.29
CA ILE A 31 -5.56 3.38 3.93
C ILE A 31 -6.62 4.41 3.57
N TYR A 32 -6.56 5.54 4.25
CA TYR A 32 -7.53 6.62 4.16
C TYR A 32 -6.81 7.93 3.80
N SER A 33 -7.51 8.81 3.09
CA SER A 33 -7.23 10.23 3.10
C SER A 33 -8.16 10.93 4.10
N ASP A 34 -8.09 12.24 4.20
CA ASP A 34 -9.01 13.03 5.03
C ASP A 34 -10.49 12.81 4.65
N GLU A 35 -10.78 12.49 3.38
CA GLU A 35 -12.15 12.45 2.85
C GLU A 35 -12.61 11.05 2.43
N PHE A 36 -11.69 10.14 2.10
CA PHE A 36 -12.05 8.87 1.46
C PHE A 36 -11.22 7.69 1.96
N GLU A 37 -11.82 6.50 1.93
CA GLU A 37 -11.07 5.25 1.95
C GLU A 37 -10.39 5.04 0.60
N LEU A 38 -9.06 5.06 0.59
CA LEU A 38 -8.26 4.89 -0.62
C LEU A 38 -8.12 3.42 -0.97
N LYS A 39 -7.86 2.57 0.03
CA LYS A 39 -7.61 1.14 -0.19
C LYS A 39 -7.80 0.34 1.10
N SER A 40 -8.39 -0.84 0.95
CA SER A 40 -8.39 -1.88 1.98
C SER A 40 -7.78 -3.16 1.39
N LEU A 41 -6.97 -3.84 2.19
CA LEU A 41 -6.44 -5.16 1.87
C LEU A 41 -6.54 -6.08 3.09
N SER A 42 -6.72 -7.37 2.81
CA SER A 42 -6.65 -8.43 3.80
C SER A 42 -5.67 -9.48 3.29
N GLN A 43 -4.80 -9.95 4.16
CA GLN A 43 -3.84 -11.00 3.84
C GLN A 43 -3.52 -11.84 5.07
N GLU A 44 -2.80 -12.94 4.85
CA GLU A 44 -2.22 -13.75 5.93
C GLU A 44 -1.17 -12.93 6.72
N PRO A 45 -0.89 -13.30 7.98
CA PRO A 45 -0.01 -12.55 8.86
C PRO A 45 1.46 -12.78 8.52
N ASP A 46 1.88 -12.22 7.39
CA ASP A 46 3.22 -12.37 6.81
C ASP A 46 3.82 -10.98 6.51
N VAL A 47 4.94 -10.68 7.18
CA VAL A 47 5.65 -9.40 7.07
C VAL A 47 6.18 -9.18 5.67
N ASP A 48 6.85 -10.18 5.09
CA ASP A 48 7.49 -10.07 3.79
C ASP A 48 6.46 -9.88 2.69
N ARG A 49 5.33 -10.57 2.81
CA ARG A 49 4.20 -10.42 1.90
C ARG A 49 3.61 -9.01 1.96
N LEU A 50 3.45 -8.44 3.17
CA LEU A 50 2.99 -7.05 3.33
C LEU A 50 3.99 -6.07 2.70
N CYS A 51 5.26 -6.17 3.06
CA CYS A 51 6.31 -5.28 2.58
C CYS A 51 6.43 -5.33 1.06
N ASN A 52 6.49 -6.53 0.48
CA ASN A 52 6.55 -6.70 -0.97
C ASN A 52 5.33 -6.09 -1.66
N TYR A 53 4.12 -6.28 -1.10
CA TYR A 53 2.92 -5.69 -1.65
C TYR A 53 2.97 -4.15 -1.65
N LEU A 54 3.36 -3.55 -0.52
CA LEU A 54 3.44 -2.09 -0.39
C LEU A 54 4.52 -1.51 -1.31
N CYS A 55 5.71 -2.10 -1.33
CA CYS A 55 6.81 -1.66 -2.20
C CYS A 55 6.43 -1.74 -3.68
N HIS A 56 5.82 -2.85 -4.12
CA HIS A 56 5.44 -3.03 -5.53
C HIS A 56 4.26 -2.14 -5.94
N CYS A 57 3.29 -1.91 -5.05
CA CYS A 57 2.15 -1.05 -5.32
C CYS A 57 2.51 0.44 -5.40
N TRP A 58 3.46 0.91 -4.58
CA TRP A 58 3.81 2.34 -4.50
C TRP A 58 5.08 2.72 -5.26
N SER A 59 5.93 1.76 -5.60
CA SER A 59 7.16 2.02 -6.35
C SER A 59 7.41 0.89 -7.34
N PRO A 60 6.71 0.88 -8.50
CA PRO A 60 6.90 -0.14 -9.54
C PRO A 60 8.35 -0.18 -10.04
N ASP A 61 9.07 0.94 -9.90
CA ASP A 61 10.40 1.17 -10.45
C ASP A 61 11.51 0.88 -9.42
N GLN A 62 11.17 0.69 -8.14
CA GLN A 62 12.16 0.40 -7.10
C GLN A 62 12.19 -1.09 -6.78
N GLN A 63 13.22 -1.75 -7.30
CA GLN A 63 13.64 -3.07 -6.83
C GLN A 63 14.26 -2.91 -5.44
N TYR A 64 13.45 -2.93 -4.38
CA TYR A 64 13.99 -3.01 -3.03
C TYR A 64 14.60 -4.40 -2.83
N PRO A 65 15.89 -4.52 -2.43
CA PRO A 65 16.39 -5.78 -1.94
C PRO A 65 15.58 -6.14 -0.69
N ILE A 66 15.06 -7.35 -0.65
CA ILE A 66 14.44 -7.91 0.57
C ILE A 66 15.51 -7.79 1.66
N PRO A 67 15.27 -7.03 2.75
CA PRO A 67 16.25 -6.90 3.81
C PRO A 67 16.49 -8.28 4.43
N PRO A 68 17.76 -8.67 4.69
CA PRO A 68 18.05 -9.97 5.27
C PRO A 68 17.60 -9.97 6.73
N TYR A 69 16.48 -10.61 7.02
CA TYR A 69 16.09 -11.03 8.37
C TYR A 69 15.86 -12.53 8.39
#